data_AF-A0A9D2G2Q9-F1
#
_entry.id   AF-A0A9D2G2Q9-F1
#
_cell.length_a   1.000
_cell.length_b   1.000
_cell.length_c   1.000
_cell.angle_alpha   90.00
_cell.angle_beta   90.00
_cell.angle_gamma   90.00
#
_symmetry.space_group_name_H-M   'P 1'
#
loop_
_entity.id
_entity.type
_entity.pdbx_description
1 polymer ?
#
loop_
_entity_poly.entity_id
_entity_poly.type
_entity_poly.pdbx_seq_one_letter_code
_entity_poly.pdbx_strand_id
1 'polypeptide(L)'
;MKKIFTANQFPANEYGEYSPDGITPAEYLEKMYSNIEEGELYIAKDADEEGAVYVTAAALSDAAEVCHYTVDASKADAAEIARKEQKLFDACKVLAALCVEEKDAMTIVKSAVEAAANADGLRFADAVVRAQRIEKLLRLGAPEVIIAGERHCFAEELALNAIASSCEVIEKKDFARLQDA
;
A
#
# COMPACT_ATOMS: atom_id res chain seq x y z
N MET A 1 -13.08 -17.16 -12.12
CA MET A 1 -11.94 -16.95 -11.21
C MET A 1 -11.63 -15.47 -11.18
N LYS A 2 -11.83 -14.83 -10.02
CA LYS A 2 -11.61 -13.40 -9.84
C LYS A 2 -10.13 -13.06 -10.03
N LYS A 3 -9.87 -11.87 -10.60
CA LYS A 3 -8.51 -11.34 -10.74
C LYS A 3 -8.03 -10.78 -9.40
N ILE A 4 -7.07 -11.45 -8.78
CA ILE A 4 -6.55 -11.11 -7.45
C ILE A 4 -5.14 -10.56 -7.58
N PHE A 5 -4.93 -9.33 -7.12
CA PHE A 5 -3.62 -8.71 -7.03
C PHE A 5 -2.79 -9.35 -5.92
N THR A 6 -1.59 -9.81 -6.29
CA THR A 6 -0.59 -10.46 -5.42
C THR A 6 0.81 -10.09 -5.91
N ALA A 7 1.83 -10.27 -5.08
CA ALA A 7 3.20 -9.92 -5.46
C ALA A 7 3.80 -10.85 -6.54
N ASN A 8 3.26 -12.07 -6.73
CA ASN A 8 3.70 -12.97 -7.80
C ASN A 8 3.47 -12.45 -9.22
N GLN A 9 2.75 -11.34 -9.35
CA GLN A 9 2.58 -10.69 -10.65
C GLN A 9 3.78 -9.80 -11.02
N PHE A 10 4.75 -9.63 -10.12
CA PHE A 10 6.05 -9.02 -10.36
C PHE A 10 7.13 -10.11 -10.54
N PRO A 11 8.29 -9.76 -11.16
CA PRO A 11 9.39 -10.70 -11.30
C PRO A 11 9.88 -11.22 -9.94
N ALA A 12 10.19 -12.51 -9.85
CA ALA A 12 10.86 -13.06 -8.67
C ALA A 12 12.29 -12.49 -8.56
N ASN A 13 12.75 -12.31 -7.32
CA ASN A 13 14.11 -11.90 -7.02
C ASN A 13 15.12 -13.05 -7.29
N GLU A 14 16.40 -12.80 -7.04
CA GLU A 14 17.48 -13.80 -7.25
C GLU A 14 17.32 -15.08 -6.41
N TYR A 15 16.51 -15.04 -5.36
CA TYR A 15 16.20 -16.17 -4.47
C TYR A 15 14.91 -16.90 -4.85
N GLY A 16 14.21 -16.47 -5.91
CA GLY A 16 12.94 -17.04 -6.34
C GLY A 16 11.75 -16.59 -5.50
N GLU A 17 11.91 -15.56 -4.66
CA GLU A 17 10.85 -14.98 -3.86
C GLU A 17 10.16 -13.87 -4.66
N TYR A 18 8.83 -13.85 -4.61
CA TYR A 18 8.04 -12.81 -5.28
C TYR A 18 7.95 -11.58 -4.37
N SER A 19 8.54 -10.48 -4.81
CA SER A 19 8.44 -9.19 -4.14
C SER A 19 8.34 -8.07 -5.17
N PRO A 20 7.79 -6.91 -4.81
CA PRO A 20 7.87 -5.72 -5.64
C PRO A 20 9.26 -5.04 -5.55
N ASP A 21 10.31 -5.75 -5.14
CA ASP A 21 11.64 -5.14 -5.00
C ASP A 21 12.17 -4.62 -6.33
N GLY A 22 12.71 -3.40 -6.31
CA GLY A 22 13.18 -2.72 -7.51
C GLY A 22 12.07 -2.17 -8.41
N ILE A 23 10.79 -2.38 -8.07
CA ILE A 23 9.64 -1.79 -8.76
C ILE A 23 9.39 -0.39 -8.22
N THR A 24 9.10 0.58 -9.08
CA THR A 24 8.70 1.92 -8.63
C THR A 24 7.27 1.94 -8.11
N PRO A 25 6.88 2.91 -7.24
CA PRO A 25 5.50 3.07 -6.82
C PRO A 25 4.50 3.18 -7.99
N ALA A 26 4.88 3.85 -9.09
CA ALA A 26 4.03 3.96 -10.27
C ALA A 26 3.78 2.60 -10.94
N GLU A 27 4.84 1.82 -11.19
CA GLU A 27 4.73 0.49 -11.80
C GLU A 27 3.95 -0.48 -10.90
N TYR A 28 4.14 -0.38 -9.58
CA TYR A 28 3.35 -1.15 -8.61
C TYR A 28 1.86 -0.85 -8.74
N LEU A 29 1.50 0.44 -8.79
CA LEU A 29 0.11 0.87 -8.92
C LEU A 29 -0.49 0.56 -10.29
N GLU A 30 0.27 0.70 -11.38
CA GLU A 30 -0.18 0.27 -12.71
C GLU A 30 -0.54 -1.21 -12.72
N LYS A 31 0.29 -2.03 -12.07
CA LYS A 31 0.03 -3.45 -11.92
C LYS A 31 -1.21 -3.71 -11.07
N MET A 32 -1.34 -3.05 -9.92
CA MET A 32 -2.54 -3.14 -9.08
C MET A 32 -3.80 -2.74 -9.86
N TYR A 33 -3.81 -1.60 -10.52
CA TYR A 33 -4.94 -1.11 -11.30
C TYR A 33 -5.29 -1.99 -12.49
N SER A 34 -4.31 -2.68 -13.07
CA SER A 34 -4.59 -3.67 -14.10
C SER A 34 -5.46 -4.82 -13.59
N ASN A 35 -5.53 -5.05 -12.27
CA ASN A 35 -6.38 -6.05 -11.63
C ASN A 35 -7.81 -5.57 -11.36
N ILE A 36 -8.15 -4.32 -11.68
CA ILE A 36 -9.53 -3.83 -11.57
C ILE A 36 -10.38 -4.47 -12.68
N GLU A 37 -11.47 -5.11 -12.29
CA GLU A 37 -12.43 -5.73 -13.20
C GLU A 37 -13.85 -5.37 -12.75
N GLU A 38 -14.68 -4.85 -13.65
CA GLU A 38 -16.07 -4.47 -13.36
C GLU A 38 -16.25 -3.50 -12.16
N GLY A 39 -15.23 -2.69 -11.86
CA GLY A 39 -15.25 -1.77 -10.71
C GLY A 39 -14.93 -2.44 -9.38
N GLU A 40 -14.41 -3.67 -9.41
CA GLU A 40 -13.95 -4.42 -8.25
C GLU A 40 -12.42 -4.56 -8.29
N LEU A 41 -11.80 -4.49 -7.11
CA LEU A 41 -10.38 -4.78 -6.92
C LEU A 41 -10.21 -5.74 -5.75
N TYR A 42 -9.53 -6.87 -5.99
CA TYR A 42 -9.20 -7.84 -4.95
C TYR A 42 -7.70 -7.81 -4.70
N ILE A 43 -7.28 -7.59 -3.46
CA ILE A 43 -5.88 -7.59 -3.06
C ILE A 43 -5.68 -8.65 -1.98
N ALA A 44 -4.80 -9.62 -2.24
CA ALA A 44 -4.44 -10.58 -1.21
C ALA A 44 -3.44 -9.96 -0.25
N LYS A 45 -3.74 -10.07 1.05
CA LYS A 45 -2.96 -9.48 2.12
C LYS A 45 -2.36 -10.55 3.00
N ASP A 46 -1.07 -10.40 3.26
CA ASP A 46 -0.37 -11.16 4.28
C ASP A 46 -0.15 -10.26 5.49
N ALA A 47 -0.36 -10.80 6.67
CA ALA A 47 -0.14 -10.05 7.90
C ALA A 47 1.32 -10.24 8.32
N ASP A 48 1.94 -9.20 8.86
CA ASP A 48 3.19 -9.41 9.60
C ASP A 48 2.96 -10.34 10.82
N GLU A 49 4.04 -10.85 11.41
CA GLU A 49 3.97 -11.80 12.54
C GLU A 49 3.14 -11.28 13.74
N GLU A 50 2.92 -9.96 13.81
CA GLU A 50 2.12 -9.29 14.86
C GLU A 50 0.68 -8.98 14.43
N GLY A 51 0.29 -9.27 13.18
CA GLY A 51 -1.06 -9.02 12.66
C GLY A 51 -1.40 -7.53 12.49
N ALA A 52 -0.42 -6.65 12.63
CA ALA A 52 -0.62 -5.21 12.76
C ALA A 52 -0.45 -4.49 11.42
N VAL A 53 0.32 -5.06 10.50
CA VAL A 53 0.61 -4.45 9.21
C VAL A 53 0.39 -5.46 8.09
N TYR A 54 -0.57 -5.16 7.21
CA TYR A 54 -0.85 -5.97 6.04
C TYR A 54 0.02 -5.54 4.85
N VAL A 55 0.80 -6.47 4.30
CA VAL A 55 1.52 -6.30 3.03
C VAL A 55 0.81 -7.08 1.94
N THR A 56 1.11 -6.80 0.68
CA THR A 56 0.56 -7.61 -0.43
C THR A 56 1.20 -8.99 -0.41
N ALA A 57 0.39 -10.03 -0.32
CA ALA A 57 0.85 -11.41 -0.21
C ALA A 57 1.58 -11.85 -1.48
N ALA A 58 2.59 -12.72 -1.33
CA ALA A 58 3.31 -13.30 -2.45
C ALA A 58 2.37 -14.06 -3.39
N ALA A 59 1.54 -14.95 -2.86
CA ALA A 59 0.46 -15.61 -3.57
C ALA A 59 -0.81 -15.72 -2.70
N LEU A 60 -1.93 -16.11 -3.33
CA LEU A 60 -3.19 -16.34 -2.61
C LEU A 60 -3.08 -17.44 -1.54
N SER A 61 -2.20 -18.43 -1.72
CA SER A 61 -1.92 -19.48 -0.72
C SER A 61 -1.36 -18.91 0.58
N ASP A 62 -0.58 -17.84 0.46
CA ASP A 62 0.20 -17.26 1.54
C ASP A 62 -0.62 -16.20 2.29
N ALA A 63 -1.59 -15.60 1.59
CA ALA A 63 -2.47 -14.58 2.14
C ALA A 63 -3.20 -15.04 3.43
N ALA A 64 -3.29 -14.12 4.38
CA ALA A 64 -4.11 -14.20 5.58
C ALA A 64 -5.57 -13.82 5.24
N GLU A 65 -5.75 -12.84 4.36
CA GLU A 65 -7.05 -12.35 3.92
C GLU A 65 -7.01 -11.81 2.49
N VAL A 66 -8.18 -11.59 1.89
CA VAL A 66 -8.32 -10.85 0.64
C VAL A 66 -9.23 -9.66 0.90
N CYS A 67 -8.71 -8.46 0.67
CA CYS A 67 -9.48 -7.24 0.71
C CYS A 67 -10.16 -7.03 -0.65
N HIS A 68 -11.49 -7.01 -0.63
CA HIS A 68 -12.35 -6.73 -1.77
C HIS A 68 -12.81 -5.27 -1.71
N TYR A 69 -12.49 -4.49 -2.74
CA TYR A 69 -12.85 -3.08 -2.85
C TYR A 69 -13.81 -2.85 -4.01
N THR A 70 -14.87 -2.09 -3.76
CA THR A 70 -15.57 -1.38 -4.83
C THR A 70 -14.78 -0.10 -5.15
N VAL A 71 -14.42 0.10 -6.41
CA VAL A 71 -13.56 1.19 -6.86
C VAL A 71 -14.14 1.96 -8.04
N ASP A 72 -13.80 3.25 -8.12
CA ASP A 72 -14.03 4.09 -9.29
C ASP A 72 -12.76 4.11 -10.15
N ALA A 73 -12.71 3.24 -11.15
CA ALA A 73 -11.55 3.12 -12.05
C ALA A 73 -11.24 4.42 -12.82
N SER A 74 -12.21 5.34 -12.98
CA SER A 74 -11.98 6.61 -13.67
C SER A 74 -11.05 7.55 -12.89
N LYS A 75 -10.87 7.29 -11.58
CA LYS A 75 -9.95 8.02 -10.70
C LYS A 75 -8.57 7.36 -10.58
N ALA A 76 -8.36 6.21 -11.22
CA ALA A 76 -7.09 5.49 -11.16
C ALA A 76 -6.02 6.21 -11.99
N ASP A 77 -5.14 6.95 -11.31
CA ASP A 77 -3.99 7.62 -11.92
C ASP A 77 -2.71 7.26 -11.16
N ALA A 78 -1.97 6.28 -11.68
CA ALA A 78 -0.78 5.75 -11.03
C ALA A 78 0.33 6.81 -10.96
N ALA A 79 0.48 7.63 -11.99
CA ALA A 79 1.49 8.66 -12.05
C ALA A 79 1.21 9.78 -11.05
N GLU A 80 -0.05 10.22 -10.93
CA GLU A 80 -0.42 11.23 -9.95
C GLU A 80 -0.24 10.75 -8.51
N ILE A 81 -0.65 9.52 -8.19
CA ILE A 81 -0.45 8.96 -6.86
C ILE A 81 1.04 8.79 -6.55
N ALA A 82 1.84 8.30 -7.50
CA ALA A 82 3.29 8.18 -7.32
C ALA A 82 3.98 9.55 -7.12
N ARG A 83 3.52 10.60 -7.80
CA ARG A 83 4.02 11.97 -7.55
C ARG A 83 3.69 12.46 -6.14
N LYS A 84 2.47 12.20 -5.66
CA LYS A 84 2.05 12.54 -4.30
C LYS A 84 2.85 11.78 -3.26
N GLU A 85 3.01 10.47 -3.46
CA GLU A 85 3.83 9.60 -2.61
C GLU A 85 5.26 10.13 -2.54
N GLN A 86 5.91 10.40 -3.68
CA GLN A 86 7.29 10.89 -3.71
C GLN A 86 7.44 12.22 -2.96
N LYS A 87 6.50 13.16 -3.14
CA LYS A 87 6.51 14.44 -2.43
C LYS A 87 6.40 14.25 -0.91
N LEU A 88 5.55 13.33 -0.46
CA LEU A 88 5.38 13.02 0.96
C LEU A 88 6.60 12.27 1.52
N PHE A 89 7.19 11.36 0.73
CA PHE A 89 8.42 10.68 1.07
C PHE A 89 9.58 11.66 1.27
N ASP A 90 9.75 12.62 0.36
CA ASP A 90 10.78 13.66 0.48
C ASP A 90 10.56 14.53 1.73
N ALA A 91 9.30 14.85 2.05
CA ALA A 91 8.96 15.55 3.30
C ALA A 91 9.33 14.71 4.54
N CYS A 92 9.04 13.41 4.54
CA CYS A 92 9.43 12.49 5.61
C CYS A 92 10.95 12.40 5.76
N LYS A 93 11.69 12.40 4.65
CA LYS A 93 13.16 12.39 4.65
C LYS A 93 13.75 13.67 5.27
N VAL A 94 13.20 14.82 4.93
CA VAL A 94 13.59 16.09 5.55
C VAL A 94 13.27 16.07 7.05
N LEU A 95 12.07 15.62 7.42
CA LEU A 95 11.64 15.57 8.81
C LEU A 95 12.50 14.64 9.67
N ALA A 96 12.80 13.44 9.17
CA ALA A 96 13.67 12.48 9.83
C ALA A 96 15.07 13.05 10.09
N ALA A 97 15.61 13.87 9.18
CA ALA A 97 16.90 14.53 9.33
C ALA A 97 16.90 15.67 10.36
N LEU A 98 15.73 16.27 10.65
CA LEU A 98 15.59 17.33 11.66
C LEU A 98 15.56 16.80 13.10
N CYS A 99 15.40 15.48 13.30
CA CYS A 99 15.40 14.83 14.60
C CYS A 99 14.46 15.47 15.64
N VAL A 100 13.31 15.97 15.19
CA VAL A 100 12.29 16.56 16.08
C VAL A 100 11.72 15.52 17.06
N GLU A 101 11.01 15.99 18.08
CA GLU A 101 10.31 15.09 19.01
C GLU A 101 9.27 14.24 18.28
N GLU A 102 9.10 12.97 18.70
CA GLU A 102 8.23 12.00 18.02
C GLU A 102 6.79 12.51 17.88
N LYS A 103 6.25 13.13 18.92
CA LYS A 103 4.90 13.71 18.91
C LYS A 103 4.74 14.81 17.86
N ASP A 104 5.76 15.64 17.68
CA ASP A 104 5.75 16.72 16.70
C ASP A 104 5.88 16.14 15.29
N ALA A 105 6.77 15.16 15.09
CA ALA A 105 6.90 14.44 13.82
C ALA A 105 5.57 13.80 13.40
N MET A 106 4.90 13.07 14.30
CA MET A 106 3.61 12.45 14.04
C MET A 106 2.56 13.48 13.60
N THR A 107 2.54 14.66 14.24
CA THR A 107 1.62 15.75 13.91
C THR A 107 1.91 16.32 12.52
N ILE A 108 3.19 16.59 12.23
CA ILE A 108 3.63 17.13 10.93
C ILE A 108 3.32 16.14 9.81
N VAL A 109 3.63 14.86 9.99
CA VAL A 109 3.34 13.80 9.00
C VAL A 109 1.84 13.73 8.73
N LYS A 110 1.02 13.69 9.78
CA LYS A 110 -0.44 13.67 9.63
C LYS A 110 -0.93 14.85 8.79
N SER A 111 -0.54 16.07 9.14
CA SER A 111 -0.95 17.26 8.39
C SER A 111 -0.45 17.28 6.95
N ALA A 112 0.75 16.74 6.68
CA ALA A 112 1.26 16.62 5.32
C ALA A 112 0.42 15.66 4.47
N VAL A 113 0.05 14.50 5.04
CA VAL A 113 -0.82 13.52 4.37
C VAL A 113 -2.23 14.10 4.18
N GLU A 114 -2.80 14.79 5.18
CA GLU A 114 -4.10 15.49 5.05
C GLU A 114 -4.13 16.47 3.88
N ALA A 115 -3.03 17.19 3.63
CA ALA A 115 -2.95 18.16 2.54
C ALA A 115 -2.79 17.53 1.15
N ALA A 116 -2.39 16.27 1.06
CA ALA A 116 -2.06 15.58 -0.19
C ALA A 116 -3.06 14.47 -0.58
N ALA A 117 -3.69 13.85 0.42
CA ALA A 117 -4.67 12.78 0.30
C ALA A 117 -6.10 13.31 0.46
N ASN A 118 -7.10 12.48 0.17
CA ASN A 118 -8.48 12.80 0.48
C ASN A 118 -8.75 12.43 1.94
N ALA A 119 -8.88 13.43 2.81
CA ALA A 119 -9.13 13.23 4.24
C ALA A 119 -10.43 12.44 4.51
N ASP A 120 -11.38 12.46 3.57
CA ASP A 120 -12.64 11.71 3.65
C ASP A 120 -12.57 10.30 3.03
N GLY A 121 -11.41 9.91 2.48
CA GLY A 121 -11.25 8.60 1.84
C GLY A 121 -11.13 7.45 2.85
N LEU A 122 -11.63 6.27 2.46
CA LEU A 122 -11.78 5.10 3.33
C LEU A 122 -10.52 4.72 4.11
N ARG A 123 -9.34 4.86 3.47
CA ARG A 123 -8.04 4.40 3.98
C ARG A 123 -7.13 5.51 4.48
N PHE A 124 -7.71 6.66 4.84
CA PHE A 124 -6.95 7.83 5.25
C PHE A 124 -6.03 7.57 6.46
N ALA A 125 -6.55 6.89 7.49
CA ALA A 125 -5.77 6.57 8.69
C ALA A 125 -4.57 5.68 8.38
N ASP A 126 -4.73 4.70 7.49
CA ASP A 126 -3.65 3.79 7.09
C ASP A 126 -2.55 4.55 6.34
N ALA A 127 -2.91 5.44 5.41
CA ALA A 127 -1.94 6.30 4.73
C ALA A 127 -1.10 7.14 5.72
N VAL A 128 -1.71 7.65 6.80
CA VAL A 128 -0.98 8.35 7.88
C VAL A 128 -0.02 7.41 8.61
N VAL A 129 -0.48 6.21 8.98
CA VAL A 129 0.35 5.20 9.67
C VAL A 129 1.56 4.82 8.81
N ARG A 130 1.37 4.59 7.51
CA ARG A 130 2.45 4.29 6.56
C ARG A 130 3.46 5.42 6.47
N ALA A 131 3.00 6.67 6.33
CA ALA A 131 3.89 7.82 6.29
C ALA A 131 4.70 7.99 7.60
N GLN A 132 4.07 7.76 8.76
CA GLN A 132 4.75 7.80 10.06
C GLN A 132 5.79 6.69 10.19
N ARG A 133 5.49 5.48 9.69
CA ARG A 133 6.46 4.38 9.65
C ARG A 133 7.64 4.69 8.73
N ILE A 134 7.40 5.28 7.56
CA ILE A 134 8.44 5.74 6.65
C ILE A 134 9.38 6.75 7.34
N GLU A 135 8.83 7.78 7.99
CA GLU A 135 9.64 8.76 8.74
C GLU A 135 10.50 8.06 9.80
N LYS A 136 9.90 7.18 10.59
CA LYS A 136 10.60 6.44 11.64
C LYS A 136 11.70 5.54 11.08
N LEU A 137 11.45 4.82 9.99
CA LEU A 137 12.44 3.97 9.30
C LEU A 137 13.61 4.80 8.77
N LEU A 138 13.33 5.96 8.17
CA LEU A 138 14.35 6.89 7.71
C LEU A 138 15.22 7.39 8.87
N ARG A 139 14.59 7.77 9.99
CA ARG A 139 15.27 8.25 11.20
C ARG A 139 16.17 7.18 11.81
N LEU A 140 15.75 5.91 11.76
CA LEU A 140 16.50 4.77 12.27
C LEU A 140 17.60 4.28 11.30
N GLY A 141 17.70 4.87 10.11
CA GLY A 141 18.67 4.44 9.09
C GLY A 141 18.37 3.05 8.55
N ALA A 142 17.09 2.70 8.41
CA ALA A 142 16.67 1.41 7.88
C ALA A 142 17.23 1.16 6.46
N PRO A 143 17.47 -0.09 6.07
CA PRO A 143 17.92 -0.42 4.71
C PRO A 143 16.94 0.08 3.63
N GLU A 144 17.48 0.50 2.48
CA GLU A 144 16.69 1.04 1.37
C GLU A 144 15.61 0.07 0.89
N VAL A 145 15.88 -1.23 0.89
CA VAL A 145 14.90 -2.27 0.54
C VAL A 145 13.68 -2.28 1.47
N ILE A 146 13.89 -2.07 2.77
CA ILE A 146 12.79 -2.01 3.76
C ILE A 146 11.96 -0.73 3.55
N ILE A 147 12.64 0.38 3.27
CA ILE A 147 11.97 1.65 2.97
C ILE A 147 11.17 1.52 1.67
N ALA A 148 11.73 0.90 0.63
CA ALA A 148 11.06 0.69 -0.64
C ALA A 148 9.76 -0.12 -0.49
N GLY A 149 9.80 -1.23 0.26
CA GLY A 149 8.59 -2.01 0.56
C GLY A 149 7.52 -1.18 1.28
N GLU A 150 7.91 -0.36 2.26
CA GLU A 150 6.95 0.51 2.95
C GLU A 150 6.38 1.59 2.02
N ARG A 151 7.17 2.10 1.07
CA ARG A 151 6.70 3.04 0.05
C ARG A 151 5.66 2.43 -0.89
N HIS A 152 5.76 1.15 -1.24
CA HIS A 152 4.71 0.47 -2.01
C HIS A 152 3.41 0.41 -1.24
N CYS A 153 3.47 0.00 0.04
CA CYS A 153 2.30 0.01 0.90
C CYS A 153 1.70 1.42 1.02
N PHE A 154 2.54 2.45 1.19
CA PHE A 154 2.06 3.82 1.27
C PHE A 154 1.39 4.30 -0.02
N ALA A 155 2.00 4.03 -1.18
CA ALA A 155 1.43 4.34 -2.49
C ALA A 155 0.07 3.64 -2.68
N GLU A 156 -0.04 2.40 -2.23
CA GLU A 156 -1.27 1.63 -2.26
C GLU A 156 -2.37 2.26 -1.42
N GLU A 157 -2.09 2.65 -0.17
CA GLU A 157 -3.07 3.31 0.69
C GLU A 157 -3.53 4.65 0.11
N LEU A 158 -2.62 5.43 -0.49
CA LEU A 158 -2.97 6.68 -1.18
C LEU A 158 -3.87 6.43 -2.40
N ALA A 159 -3.59 5.37 -3.17
CA ALA A 159 -4.39 4.95 -4.29
C ALA A 159 -5.80 4.52 -3.86
N LEU A 160 -5.90 3.61 -2.88
CA LEU A 160 -7.16 3.12 -2.36
C LEU A 160 -7.98 4.24 -1.72
N ASN A 161 -7.34 5.16 -1.00
CA ASN A 161 -7.99 6.36 -0.46
C ASN A 161 -8.62 7.23 -1.57
N ALA A 162 -8.02 7.28 -2.75
CA ALA A 162 -8.52 8.07 -3.88
C ALA A 162 -9.66 7.37 -4.65
N ILE A 163 -9.61 6.04 -4.79
CA ILE A 163 -10.49 5.31 -5.71
C ILE A 163 -11.55 4.43 -5.04
N ALA A 164 -11.32 3.95 -3.81
CA ALA A 164 -12.22 2.99 -3.17
C ALA A 164 -13.39 3.67 -2.47
N SER A 165 -14.57 3.07 -2.59
CA SER A 165 -15.80 3.50 -1.91
C SER A 165 -16.25 2.55 -0.80
N SER A 166 -15.75 1.31 -0.81
CA SER A 166 -16.01 0.29 0.20
C SER A 166 -14.82 -0.66 0.32
N CYS A 167 -14.77 -1.41 1.41
CA CYS A 167 -13.85 -2.53 1.61
C CYS A 167 -14.57 -3.64 2.37
N GLU A 168 -14.53 -4.85 1.83
CA GLU A 168 -14.96 -6.08 2.47
C GLU A 168 -13.73 -6.98 2.66
N VAL A 169 -13.62 -7.60 3.84
CA VAL A 169 -12.52 -8.53 4.13
C VAL A 169 -13.04 -9.96 3.97
N ILE A 170 -12.37 -10.72 3.10
CA ILE A 170 -12.62 -12.14 2.89
C ILE A 170 -11.55 -12.90 3.65
N GLU A 171 -11.93 -13.59 4.72
CA GLU A 171 -11.02 -14.39 5.52
C GLU A 171 -10.58 -15.66 4.77
N LYS A 172 -9.39 -16.19 5.11
CA LYS A 172 -8.82 -17.40 4.51
C LYS A 172 -9.78 -18.59 4.41
N LYS A 173 -10.66 -18.76 5.41
CA LYS A 173 -11.67 -19.85 5.44
C LYS A 173 -12.71 -19.75 4.30
N ASP A 174 -12.89 -18.57 3.74
CA ASP A 174 -13.88 -18.27 2.71
C ASP A 174 -13.27 -18.13 1.29
N PHE A 175 -11.97 -18.39 1.13
CA PHE A 175 -11.27 -18.26 -0.17
C PHE A 175 -11.85 -19.13 -1.29
N ALA A 176 -12.56 -20.21 -0.97
CA ALA A 176 -13.26 -21.02 -1.97
C ALA A 176 -14.22 -20.17 -2.83
N ARG A 177 -14.84 -19.14 -2.25
CA ARG A 177 -15.77 -18.24 -2.96
C ARG A 177 -15.09 -17.39 -4.04
N LEU A 178 -13.76 -17.22 -3.99
CA LEU A 178 -12.99 -16.48 -4.99
C LEU A 178 -12.74 -17.30 -6.27
N GLN A 179 -12.89 -18.62 -6.19
CA GLN A 179 -12.67 -19.55 -7.30
C GLN A 179 -13.95 -19.81 -8.11
N ASP A 180 -15.11 -19.73 -7.45
CA ASP A 180 -16.42 -20.13 -7.98
C ASP A 180 -17.24 -19.00 -8.65
N ALA A 181 -16.68 -17.78 -8.78
CA ALA A 181 -17.30 -16.63 -9.45
C ALA A 181 -16.75 -16.38 -10.86
#